data_AF-A0A2S6UDQ9-F1
#
_entry.id   AF-A0A2S6UDQ9-F1
#
_cell.length_a   1.000
_cell.length_b   1.000
_cell.length_c   1.000
_cell.angle_alpha   90.00
_cell.angle_beta   90.00
_cell.angle_gamma   90.00
#
_symmetry.space_group_name_H-M   'P 1'
#
loop_
_entity.id
_entity.type
_entity.pdbx_description
1 polymer ?
#
loop_
_entity_poly.entity_id
_entity_poly.type
_entity_poly.pdbx_seq_one_letter_code
_entity_poly.pdbx_strand_id
1 'polypeptide(L)' 'MRIVDVADPLAPQEVSSFVPEPVNGQPAPQTNDVNVDDRGLIHIVDRNAGYDIVKYEG' A
#
# COMPACT_ATOMS: atom_id res chain seq x y z
N MET A 1 -2.48 2.00 -1.21
CA MET A 1 -2.15 0.58 -1.42
C MET A 1 -3.41 -0.26 -1.26
N ARG A 2 -3.59 -1.29 -2.10
CA ARG A 2 -4.61 -2.33 -1.97
C ARG A 2 -3.95 -3.69 -1.84
N ILE A 3 -4.51 -4.55 -1.00
CA ILE A 3 -4.17 -5.97 -0.94
C ILE A 3 -5.29 -6.70 -1.67
N VAL A 4 -4.93 -7.45 -2.70
CA VAL A 4 -5.85 -8.14 -3.57
C VAL A 4 -5.54 -9.63 -3.52
N ASP A 5 -6.52 -10.43 -3.11
CA ASP A 5 -6.48 -11.88 -3.29
C ASP A 5 -6.65 -12.21 -4.77
N VAL A 6 -5.68 -12.94 -5.31
CA VAL A 6 -5.60 -13.35 -6.72
C VAL A 6 -5.60 -14.87 -6.86
N ALA A 7 -6.08 -15.61 -5.84
CA ALA A 7 -6.20 -17.06 -5.88
C ALA A 7 -7.11 -17.55 -7.02
N ASP A 8 -8.18 -16.78 -7.33
CA ASP A 8 -8.90 -16.89 -8.60
C ASP A 8 -8.44 -15.74 -9.53
N PRO A 9 -7.63 -16.02 -10.57
CA PRO A 9 -7.15 -15.01 -11.50
C PRO A 9 -8.25 -14.33 -12.32
N LEU A 10 -9.43 -14.97 -12.44
CA LEU A 10 -10.58 -14.42 -13.16
C LEU A 10 -11.52 -13.62 -12.25
N ALA A 11 -11.33 -13.70 -10.94
CA ALA A 11 -12.14 -13.00 -9.94
C ALA A 11 -11.28 -12.45 -8.78
N PRO A 12 -10.37 -11.49 -9.05
CA PRO A 12 -9.56 -10.86 -8.01
C PRO A 12 -10.43 -10.11 -7.00
N GLN A 13 -10.08 -10.20 -5.71
CA GLN A 13 -10.86 -9.59 -4.62
C GLN A 13 -9.99 -8.66 -3.79
N GLU A 14 -10.38 -7.39 -3.64
CA GLU A 14 -9.75 -6.51 -2.66
C GLU A 14 -10.09 -7.00 -1.25
N VAL A 15 -9.06 -7.37 -0.47
CA VAL A 15 -9.21 -7.88 0.90
C VAL A 15 -8.79 -6.86 1.96
N SER A 16 -8.00 -5.86 1.59
CA SER A 16 -7.60 -4.78 2.50
C SER A 16 -7.10 -3.54 1.74
N SER A 17 -7.07 -2.41 2.44
CA SER A 17 -6.52 -1.17 1.90
C SER A 17 -5.79 -0.35 2.96
N PHE A 18 -4.77 0.38 2.50
CA PHE A 18 -4.09 1.42 3.28
C PHE A 18 -3.98 2.68 2.42
N VAL A 19 -4.37 3.81 3.01
CA VAL A 19 -4.25 5.14 2.39
C VAL A 19 -3.50 6.02 3.40
N PRO A 20 -2.25 6.43 3.12
CA PRO A 20 -1.52 7.30 4.02
C PRO A 20 -2.17 8.69 4.05
N GLU A 21 -1.95 9.40 5.15
CA GLU A 21 -2.36 10.81 5.25
C GLU A 21 -1.56 11.66 4.26
N PRO A 22 -2.20 12.63 3.56
CA PRO A 22 -1.46 13.61 2.78
C PRO A 22 -0.51 14.40 3.67
N VAL A 23 0.74 14.56 3.25
CA VAL A 23 1.74 15.36 3.98
C VAL A 23 2.09 16.66 3.23
N ASN A 24 2.78 17.58 3.91
CA ASN A 24 3.30 18.82 3.32
C ASN A 24 2.24 19.68 2.60
N GLY A 25 1.00 19.67 3.09
CA GLY A 25 -0.11 20.46 2.53
C GLY A 25 -0.62 19.96 1.17
N GLN A 26 -0.23 18.75 0.75
CA GLN A 26 -0.75 18.13 -0.47
C GLN A 26 -2.24 17.76 -0.30
N PRO A 27 -3.06 17.87 -1.35
CA PRO A 27 -4.49 17.56 -1.26
C PRO A 27 -4.78 16.06 -1.15
N ALA A 28 -3.83 15.21 -1.55
CA ALA A 28 -3.94 13.76 -1.52
C ALA A 28 -2.53 13.11 -1.54
N PRO A 29 -2.39 11.88 -1.04
CA PRO A 29 -1.18 11.10 -1.29
C PRO A 29 -1.01 10.82 -2.80
N GLN A 30 0.24 10.74 -3.22
CA GLN A 30 0.71 10.29 -4.54
C GLN A 30 1.58 9.04 -4.40
N THR A 31 1.05 8.03 -3.68
CA THR A 31 1.68 6.72 -3.53
C THR A 31 1.89 6.06 -4.89
N ASN A 32 3.11 5.64 -5.19
CA ASN A 32 3.46 5.16 -6.53
C ASN A 32 4.37 3.92 -6.57
N ASP A 33 4.85 3.43 -5.43
CA ASP A 33 5.70 2.24 -5.36
C ASP A 33 5.41 1.41 -4.11
N VAL A 34 5.63 0.10 -4.22
CA VAL A 34 5.41 -0.86 -3.15
C VAL A 34 6.43 -2.01 -3.24
N ASN A 35 7.00 -2.39 -2.10
CA ASN A 35 7.85 -3.57 -1.97
C ASN A 35 7.50 -4.34 -0.70
N VAL A 36 7.69 -5.66 -0.70
CA VAL A 36 7.55 -6.51 0.49
C VAL A 36 8.91 -7.09 0.81
N ASP A 37 9.32 -7.03 2.07
CA ASP A 37 10.58 -7.63 2.52
C ASP A 37 10.39 -9.07 3.03
N ASP A 38 11.51 -9.74 3.34
CA ASP A 38 11.52 -11.13 3.81
C ASP A 38 10.84 -11.33 5.19
N ARG A 39 10.54 -10.24 5.90
CA ARG A 39 9.82 -10.25 7.18
C ARG A 39 8.31 -10.08 6.97
N GLY A 40 7.86 -9.89 5.73
CA GLY A 40 6.47 -9.61 5.38
C GLY A 40 6.05 -8.16 5.67
N LEU A 41 7.00 -7.24 5.88
CA LEU A 41 6.69 -5.82 5.99
C LEU A 41 6.52 -5.21 4.61
N ILE A 42 5.49 -4.39 4.46
CA ILE A 42 5.15 -3.73 3.20
C ILE A 42 5.65 -2.29 3.29
N HIS A 43 6.56 -1.96 2.37
CA HIS A 43 7.18 -0.66 2.22
C HIS A 43 6.49 0.10 1.09
N ILE A 44 6.04 1.32 1.38
CA ILE A 44 5.27 2.13 0.44
C ILE A 44 5.91 3.51 0.33
N VAL A 45 6.09 3.98 -0.90
CA VAL A 45 6.66 5.31 -1.17
C VAL A 45 5.59 6.23 -1.77
N ASP A 46 5.55 7.44 -1.24
CA ASP A 46 4.78 8.56 -1.79
C ASP A 46 5.70 9.53 -2.54
N ARG A 47 5.34 9.87 -3.79
CA ARG A 47 6.13 10.78 -4.62
C ARG A 47 6.29 12.17 -4.03
N ASN A 48 5.27 12.69 -3.37
CA ASN A 48 5.28 14.07 -2.88
C ASN A 48 6.08 14.20 -1.59
N ALA A 49 5.96 13.22 -0.70
CA ALA A 49 6.84 12.90 0.41
C ALA A 49 6.14 11.84 1.25
N GLY A 50 6.88 10.88 1.78
CA GLY A 50 6.32 9.87 2.68
C GLY A 50 6.95 8.52 2.47
N TYR A 51 7.12 7.80 3.58
CA TYR A 51 7.56 6.42 3.59
C TYR A 51 6.85 5.70 4.73
N ASP A 52 5.95 4.80 4.36
CA ASP A 52 5.17 4.02 5.31
C ASP A 52 5.66 2.58 5.32
N ILE A 53 5.73 2.01 6.51
CA ILE A 53 5.96 0.59 6.72
C ILE A 53 4.71 0.04 7.41
N VAL A 54 4.01 -0.85 6.72
CA VAL A 54 2.78 -1.48 7.22
C VAL A 54 2.93 -3.00 7.21
N LYS A 55 2.13 -3.67 8.03
CA LYS A 55 2.05 -5.14 8.06
C LYS A 55 0.60 -5.56 7.82
N TYR A 56 0.42 -6.57 6.98
CA TYR A 56 -0.88 -7.23 6.83
C TYR A 56 -1.04 -8.30 7.92
N GLU A 57 -2.16 -8.28 8.64
CA GLU A 57 -2.42 -9.20 9.76
C GLU A 57 -3.38 -10.36 9.41
N GLY A 58 -3.85 -10.44 8.16
CA GLY A 58 -4.82 -11.45 7.72
C GLY A 58 -6.26 -10.97 7.86
#